data_AF-B9G395-F1
#
_entry.id   AF-B9G395-F1
#
_cell.length_a   1.000
_cell.length_b   1.000
_cell.length_c   1.000
_cell.angle_alpha   90.00
_cell.angle_beta   90.00
_cell.angle_gamma   90.00
#
_symmetry.space_group_name_H-M   'P 1'
#
loop_
_entity.id
_entity.type
_entity.pdbx_description
1 polymer ?
#
loop_
_entity_poly.entity_id
_entity_poly.type
_entity_poly.pdbx_seq_one_letter_code
_entity_poly.pdbx_strand_id
1 'polypeptide(L)'
;MRKAGRRAFTCSAAAAAAAASALVKLLVLVAAVAATTSAGGGDEPTSISVCSPEKKLVVPESVCGRPLGLQFHHASGDLYVADAYLGLLRAPAHGGLAEVVATEAAGVPFNFLNGLDVDQRTGDVYFTDSSTTYRRRVKNFEVESKHPLTLHHEVIRKYPYKYP
;
A
#
# COMPACT_ATOMS: atom_id res chain seq x y z
N MET A 1 14.73 66.18 22.68
CA MET A 1 15.55 67.07 21.84
C MET A 1 15.98 66.29 20.60
N ARG A 2 15.80 66.87 19.41
CA ARG A 2 16.04 66.26 18.08
C ARG A 2 17.52 66.46 17.68
N LYS A 3 18.14 65.49 16.99
CA LYS A 3 18.55 65.63 15.58
C LYS A 3 19.21 64.37 15.02
N ALA A 4 18.76 64.02 13.82
CA ALA A 4 19.34 63.05 12.90
C ALA A 4 20.66 63.54 12.29
N GLY A 5 21.51 62.61 11.86
CA GLY A 5 22.66 62.87 11.00
C GLY A 5 22.90 61.70 10.04
N ARG A 6 22.60 61.91 8.76
CA ARG A 6 22.94 61.05 7.61
C ARG A 6 24.43 61.16 7.29
N ARG A 7 25.09 60.09 6.82
CA ARG A 7 26.09 60.13 5.73
C ARG A 7 26.10 58.82 4.93
N ALA A 8 26.36 58.97 3.65
CA ALA A 8 26.20 58.03 2.53
C ALA A 8 27.58 57.49 2.04
N PHE A 9 27.54 56.35 1.31
CA PHE A 9 28.45 55.75 0.28
C PHE A 9 29.96 56.12 0.30
N THR A 10 30.93 55.22 0.09
CA THR A 10 31.24 54.48 -1.16
C THR A 10 32.28 53.33 -0.98
N CYS A 11 32.46 52.57 -2.07
CA CYS A 11 33.25 51.37 -2.38
C CYS A 11 34.79 51.48 -2.27
N SER A 12 35.50 50.37 -1.93
CA SER A 12 36.58 49.80 -2.78
C SER A 12 37.05 48.42 -2.28
N ALA A 13 37.25 47.51 -3.25
CA ALA A 13 37.76 46.16 -3.13
C ALA A 13 39.28 46.09 -2.88
N ALA A 14 39.75 44.98 -2.29
CA ALA A 14 41.00 44.30 -2.66
C ALA A 14 41.06 42.90 -2.02
N ALA A 15 40.82 41.87 -2.83
CA ALA A 15 41.16 40.48 -2.58
C ALA A 15 42.39 40.13 -3.42
N ALA A 16 43.37 39.41 -2.86
CA ALA A 16 44.27 38.50 -3.59
C ALA A 16 45.38 37.96 -2.66
N ALA A 17 45.27 36.72 -2.21
CA ALA A 17 46.41 35.81 -1.93
C ALA A 17 45.93 34.45 -1.38
N ALA A 18 45.36 33.58 -2.24
CA ALA A 18 45.16 32.16 -1.90
C ALA A 18 45.07 31.23 -3.13
N ALA A 19 45.75 31.55 -4.24
CA ALA A 19 45.54 30.85 -5.52
C ALA A 19 46.39 29.57 -5.72
N ALA A 20 47.45 29.34 -4.94
CA ALA A 20 48.34 28.19 -5.17
C ALA A 20 47.86 26.85 -4.57
N SER A 21 47.00 26.89 -3.55
CA SER A 21 46.42 25.68 -2.93
C SER A 21 45.23 25.12 -3.73
N ALA A 22 44.55 25.98 -4.48
CA ALA A 22 43.34 25.63 -5.21
C ALA A 22 43.61 24.66 -6.38
N LEU A 23 44.72 24.83 -7.11
CA LEU A 23 45.04 23.99 -8.27
C LEU A 23 45.40 22.55 -7.86
N VAL A 24 46.17 22.39 -6.77
CA VAL A 24 46.53 21.07 -6.22
C VAL A 24 45.30 20.38 -5.64
N LYS A 25 44.43 21.12 -4.94
CA LYS A 25 43.14 20.60 -4.44
C LYS A 25 42.21 20.19 -5.59
N LEU A 26 42.18 20.97 -6.67
CA LEU A 26 41.37 20.66 -7.84
C LEU A 26 41.90 19.41 -8.56
N LEU A 27 43.21 19.25 -8.69
CA LEU A 27 43.82 18.04 -9.27
C LEU A 27 43.57 16.78 -8.42
N VAL A 28 43.67 16.87 -7.09
CA VAL A 28 43.36 15.75 -6.18
C VAL A 28 41.87 15.38 -6.25
N LEU A 29 40.98 16.37 -6.35
CA LEU A 29 39.53 16.14 -6.49
C LEU A 29 39.19 15.48 -7.82
N VAL A 30 39.80 15.92 -8.92
CA VAL A 30 39.59 15.34 -10.27
C VAL A 30 40.12 13.89 -10.32
N ALA A 31 41.26 13.60 -9.69
CA ALA A 31 41.78 12.23 -9.60
C ALA A 31 40.90 11.31 -8.73
N ALA A 32 40.33 11.82 -7.63
CA ALA A 32 39.40 11.06 -6.78
C ALA A 32 38.07 10.75 -7.50
N VAL A 33 37.56 11.68 -8.31
CA VAL A 33 36.34 11.48 -9.12
C VAL A 33 36.59 10.49 -10.27
N ALA A 34 37.80 10.44 -10.85
CA ALA A 34 38.14 9.48 -11.89
C ALA A 34 38.28 8.03 -11.38
N ALA A 35 38.53 7.83 -10.08
CA ALA A 35 38.62 6.50 -9.47
C ALA A 35 37.24 5.91 -9.07
N THR A 36 36.16 6.69 -9.16
CA THR A 36 34.80 6.24 -8.87
C THR A 36 33.95 6.24 -10.15
N THR A 37 34.36 5.48 -11.16
CA THR A 37 33.51 5.08 -12.29
C THR A 37 33.60 3.58 -12.49
N SER A 38 33.24 2.82 -11.45
CA SER A 38 32.76 1.44 -11.67
C SER A 38 31.34 1.53 -12.22
N ALA A 39 31.12 0.90 -13.36
CA ALA A 39 29.84 0.77 -14.04
C ALA A 39 28.71 0.31 -13.10
N GLY A 40 27.58 1.00 -13.15
CA GLY A 40 26.31 0.65 -12.49
C GLY A 40 25.34 1.82 -12.61
N GLY A 41 24.54 1.84 -13.69
CA GLY A 41 23.67 2.97 -14.02
C GLY A 41 22.29 2.93 -13.36
N GLY A 42 21.70 4.13 -13.20
CA GLY A 42 20.25 4.36 -13.28
C GLY A 42 19.53 4.71 -11.97
N ASP A 43 19.34 6.01 -11.73
CA ASP A 43 18.26 6.54 -10.90
C ASP A 43 16.91 6.44 -11.65
N GLU A 44 15.90 5.75 -11.10
CA GLU A 44 14.46 5.95 -11.37
C GLU A 44 13.60 5.17 -10.33
N PRO A 45 12.33 5.56 -10.11
CA PRO A 45 11.65 5.45 -8.82
C PRO A 45 11.41 3.99 -8.41
N THR A 46 11.25 3.78 -7.09
CA THR A 46 10.80 2.54 -6.44
C THR A 46 9.90 1.73 -7.37
N SER A 47 10.47 0.69 -7.96
CA SER A 47 9.87 -0.01 -9.08
C SER A 47 8.59 -0.70 -8.63
N ILE A 48 7.52 -0.46 -9.39
CA ILE A 48 6.41 -1.39 -9.56
C ILE A 48 7.07 -2.76 -9.78
N SER A 49 6.80 -3.73 -8.90
CA SER A 49 7.43 -5.04 -8.95
C SER A 49 7.21 -5.67 -10.33
N VAL A 50 8.23 -5.64 -11.18
CA VAL A 50 8.28 -6.44 -12.41
C VAL A 50 8.36 -7.89 -11.97
N CYS A 51 7.32 -8.66 -12.31
CA CYS A 51 7.25 -10.09 -12.04
C CYS A 51 8.31 -10.85 -12.86
N SER A 52 9.56 -10.89 -12.38
CA SER A 52 10.56 -11.82 -12.88
C SER A 52 10.34 -13.21 -12.27
N PRO A 53 10.37 -14.29 -13.08
CA PRO A 53 10.07 -15.64 -12.63
C PRO A 53 11.31 -16.33 -12.07
N GLU A 54 11.86 -15.87 -10.96
CA GLU A 54 12.87 -16.65 -10.24
C GLU A 54 12.21 -17.52 -9.18
N LYS A 55 12.05 -18.80 -9.52
CA LYS A 55 11.50 -19.89 -8.70
C LYS A 55 10.21 -19.52 -7.98
N LYS A 56 9.08 -19.84 -8.63
CA LYS A 56 7.74 -19.76 -8.04
C LYS A 56 7.69 -20.62 -6.77
N LEU A 57 7.95 -20.02 -5.61
CA LEU A 57 7.49 -20.57 -4.34
C LEU A 57 5.97 -20.53 -4.48
N VAL A 58 5.36 -21.67 -4.76
CA VAL A 58 3.89 -21.78 -4.82
C VAL A 58 3.42 -21.71 -3.38
N VAL A 59 3.36 -20.51 -2.83
CA VAL A 59 2.65 -20.25 -1.60
C VAL A 59 1.18 -20.50 -1.91
N PRO A 60 0.49 -21.36 -1.15
CA PRO A 60 -0.91 -21.64 -1.42
C PRO A 60 -1.71 -20.34 -1.28
N GLU A 61 -2.65 -20.09 -2.21
CA GLU A 61 -3.56 -18.92 -2.23
C GLU A 61 -4.16 -18.65 -0.85
N SER A 62 -4.39 -19.72 -0.10
CA SER A 62 -4.97 -19.67 1.23
C SER A 62 -4.08 -19.11 2.35
N VAL A 63 -2.79 -18.91 2.09
CA VAL A 63 -1.82 -18.24 2.98
C VAL A 63 -1.64 -16.78 2.57
N CYS A 64 -1.61 -16.48 1.26
CA CYS A 64 -1.53 -15.11 0.76
C CYS A 64 -2.85 -14.36 0.79
N GLY A 65 -3.98 -15.07 0.90
CA GLY A 65 -5.31 -14.51 0.66
C GLY A 65 -5.67 -14.48 -0.83
N ARG A 66 -6.93 -14.15 -1.10
CA ARG A 66 -7.43 -13.82 -2.43
C ARG A 66 -8.60 -12.84 -2.28
N PRO A 67 -8.34 -11.53 -2.44
CA PRO A 67 -9.38 -10.51 -2.38
C PRO A 67 -10.33 -10.65 -3.55
N LEU A 68 -11.64 -10.62 -3.28
CA LEU A 68 -12.69 -10.68 -4.30
C LEU A 68 -13.56 -9.43 -4.36
N GLY A 69 -13.78 -8.79 -3.21
CA GLY A 69 -14.57 -7.55 -3.11
C GLY A 69 -13.72 -6.44 -2.53
N LEU A 70 -13.84 -5.24 -3.10
CA LEU A 70 -13.10 -4.05 -2.71
C LEU A 70 -14.05 -2.85 -2.74
N GLN A 71 -14.07 -2.06 -1.67
CA GLN A 71 -14.84 -0.81 -1.66
C GLN A 71 -14.19 0.21 -0.72
N PHE A 72 -14.08 1.45 -1.20
CA PHE A 72 -13.66 2.57 -0.37
C PHE A 72 -14.82 3.12 0.44
N HIS A 73 -14.52 3.52 1.67
CA HIS A 73 -15.33 4.48 2.41
C HIS A 73 -14.83 5.88 2.10
N HIS A 74 -15.61 6.68 1.37
CA HIS A 74 -15.13 7.94 0.79
C HIS A 74 -14.78 9.00 1.84
N ALA A 75 -15.46 9.00 2.99
CA ALA A 75 -15.22 10.00 4.02
C ALA A 75 -13.89 9.78 4.77
N SER A 76 -13.55 8.52 5.10
CA SER A 76 -12.26 8.20 5.75
C SER A 76 -11.14 7.91 4.76
N GLY A 77 -11.46 7.47 3.55
CA GLY A 77 -10.52 6.97 2.55
C GLY A 77 -10.07 5.52 2.78
N ASP A 78 -10.61 4.83 3.79
CA ASP A 78 -10.25 3.44 4.08
C ASP A 78 -10.77 2.50 2.99
N LEU A 79 -9.97 1.48 2.68
CA LEU A 79 -10.33 0.42 1.75
C LEU A 79 -10.76 -0.83 2.52
N TYR A 80 -12.02 -1.23 2.35
CA TYR A 80 -12.50 -2.51 2.82
C TYR A 80 -12.28 -3.59 1.77
N VAL A 81 -11.85 -4.76 2.23
CA VAL A 81 -11.51 -5.91 1.39
C VAL A 81 -12.23 -7.16 1.88
N ALA A 82 -13.00 -7.79 0.99
CA ALA A 82 -13.56 -9.11 1.19
C ALA A 82 -12.54 -10.14 0.70
N ASP A 83 -11.82 -10.75 1.62
CA ASP A 83 -10.90 -11.85 1.34
C ASP A 83 -11.56 -13.18 1.69
N ALA A 84 -11.54 -14.12 0.75
CA ALA A 84 -12.21 -15.39 0.95
C ALA A 84 -11.53 -16.37 1.90
N TYR A 85 -10.28 -16.14 2.29
CA TYR A 85 -9.63 -16.95 3.33
C TYR A 85 -9.42 -16.17 4.62
N LEU A 86 -9.11 -14.88 4.52
CA LEU A 86 -8.70 -14.04 5.64
C LEU A 86 -9.86 -13.29 6.30
N GLY A 87 -11.03 -13.20 5.65
CA GLY A 87 -12.21 -12.53 6.21
C GLY A 87 -12.41 -11.13 5.63
N LEU A 88 -13.07 -10.28 6.42
CA LEU A 88 -13.21 -8.86 6.11
C LEU A 88 -11.98 -8.12 6.64
N LEU A 89 -11.28 -7.43 5.73
CA LEU A 89 -10.09 -6.64 6.04
C LEU A 89 -10.35 -5.15 5.84
N ARG A 90 -9.54 -4.30 6.49
CA ARG A 90 -9.51 -2.85 6.30
C ARG A 90 -8.07 -2.40 6.10
N ALA A 91 -7.80 -1.70 5.00
CA ALA A 91 -6.56 -0.96 4.81
C ALA A 91 -6.83 0.53 5.03
N PRO A 92 -5.97 1.23 5.80
CA PRO A 92 -6.16 2.65 6.06
C PRO A 92 -5.88 3.49 4.81
N ALA A 93 -6.49 4.67 4.72
CA ALA A 93 -6.37 5.59 3.58
C ALA A 93 -4.92 5.95 3.19
N HIS A 94 -4.02 5.98 4.17
CA HIS A 94 -2.59 6.27 3.95
C HIS A 94 -1.80 5.07 3.40
N GLY A 95 -2.47 3.97 3.10
CA GLY A 95 -1.84 2.71 2.72
C GLY A 95 -1.23 1.97 3.91
N GLY A 96 -0.55 0.86 3.63
CA GLY A 96 -0.03 -0.04 4.65
C GLY A 96 -0.72 -1.40 4.64
N LEU A 97 -0.41 -2.23 5.63
CA LEU A 97 -0.95 -3.57 5.73
C LEU A 97 -2.44 -3.52 6.12
N ALA A 98 -3.28 -4.25 5.39
CA ALA A 98 -4.67 -4.42 5.75
C ALA A 98 -4.79 -5.22 7.06
N GLU A 99 -5.62 -4.76 7.98
CA GLU A 99 -5.92 -5.46 9.22
C GLU A 99 -7.21 -6.26 9.09
N VAL A 100 -7.30 -7.38 9.82
CA VAL A 100 -8.51 -8.20 9.87
C VAL A 100 -9.51 -7.52 10.82
N VAL A 101 -10.66 -7.12 10.32
CA VAL A 101 -11.72 -6.47 11.12
C VAL A 101 -12.84 -7.42 11.51
N ALA A 102 -13.06 -8.49 10.74
CA ALA A 102 -13.97 -9.57 11.11
C ALA A 102 -13.63 -10.89 10.40
N THR A 103 -13.70 -12.01 11.14
CA THR A 103 -13.57 -13.39 10.60
C THR A 103 -14.82 -14.23 10.79
N GLU A 104 -15.80 -13.71 11.52
CA GLU A 104 -17.06 -14.38 11.84
C GLU A 104 -18.17 -13.36 12.11
N ALA A 105 -19.41 -13.81 12.04
CA ALA A 105 -20.56 -13.04 12.49
C ALA A 105 -21.60 -13.96 13.13
N ALA A 106 -22.19 -13.51 14.24
CA ALA A 106 -23.12 -14.29 15.06
C ALA A 106 -22.56 -15.67 15.45
N GLY A 107 -21.25 -15.75 15.73
CA GLY A 107 -20.56 -16.99 16.11
C GLY A 107 -20.33 -17.98 14.96
N VAL A 108 -20.63 -17.59 13.71
CA VAL A 108 -20.39 -18.41 12.52
C VAL A 108 -19.19 -17.85 11.75
N PRO A 109 -18.09 -18.63 11.63
CA PRO A 109 -16.93 -18.25 10.83
C PRO A 109 -17.27 -18.06 9.35
N PHE A 110 -16.59 -17.12 8.71
CA PHE A 110 -16.72 -16.94 7.27
C PHE A 110 -15.93 -18.02 6.52
N ASN A 111 -16.51 -18.58 5.45
CA ASN A 111 -15.80 -19.55 4.62
C ASN A 111 -15.48 -19.03 3.23
N PHE A 112 -16.33 -18.15 2.69
CA PHE A 112 -16.11 -17.65 1.34
C PHE A 112 -16.73 -16.25 1.14
N LEU A 113 -16.03 -15.21 1.61
CA LEU A 113 -16.41 -13.84 1.25
C LEU A 113 -16.16 -13.59 -0.24
N ASN A 114 -17.14 -12.95 -0.89
CA ASN A 114 -17.10 -12.66 -2.31
C ASN A 114 -17.21 -11.16 -2.59
N GLY A 115 -18.35 -10.55 -2.32
CA GLY A 115 -18.58 -9.12 -2.53
C GLY A 115 -18.72 -8.35 -1.23
N LEU A 116 -18.45 -7.05 -1.27
CA LEU A 116 -18.83 -6.10 -0.23
C LEU A 116 -19.21 -4.75 -0.83
N ASP A 117 -19.99 -3.98 -0.09
CA ASP A 117 -20.30 -2.58 -0.33
C ASP A 117 -20.32 -1.81 1.00
N VAL A 118 -20.12 -0.49 0.93
CA VAL A 118 -20.07 0.39 2.11
C VAL A 118 -21.13 1.46 1.96
N ASP A 119 -22.04 1.55 2.93
CA ASP A 119 -22.96 2.68 3.04
C ASP A 119 -22.15 3.94 3.34
N GLN A 120 -21.99 4.79 2.33
CA GLN A 120 -21.15 5.99 2.41
C GLN A 120 -21.66 7.03 3.43
N ARG A 121 -22.91 6.93 3.88
CA ARG A 121 -23.49 7.85 4.87
C ARG A 121 -23.24 7.39 6.30
N THR A 122 -23.30 6.08 6.55
CA THR A 122 -23.17 5.51 7.91
C THR A 122 -21.79 4.88 8.16
N GLY A 123 -21.07 4.55 7.10
CA GLY A 123 -19.83 3.77 7.13
C GLY A 123 -20.05 2.25 7.25
N ASP A 124 -21.31 1.80 7.35
CA ASP A 124 -21.62 0.39 7.56
C ASP A 124 -21.23 -0.46 6.36
N VAL A 125 -20.58 -1.59 6.61
CA VAL A 125 -20.10 -2.50 5.55
C VAL A 125 -21.04 -3.68 5.42
N TYR A 126 -21.53 -3.92 4.21
CA TYR A 126 -22.38 -5.05 3.84
C TYR A 126 -21.58 -6.00 2.95
N PHE A 127 -21.61 -7.30 3.23
CA PHE A 127 -20.80 -8.27 2.48
C PHE A 127 -21.50 -9.61 2.36
N THR A 128 -21.11 -10.38 1.34
CA THR A 128 -21.70 -11.69 1.04
C THR A 128 -20.76 -12.81 1.41
N ASP A 129 -21.31 -13.83 2.08
CA ASP A 129 -20.66 -15.11 2.37
C ASP A 129 -21.33 -16.18 1.51
N SER A 130 -20.67 -16.61 0.44
CA SER A 130 -21.25 -17.46 -0.60
C SER A 130 -21.44 -18.93 -0.18
N SER A 131 -20.87 -19.34 0.95
CA SER A 131 -21.10 -20.66 1.52
C SER A 131 -20.85 -20.69 3.02
N THR A 132 -21.79 -21.24 3.78
CA THR A 132 -21.59 -21.55 5.20
C THR A 132 -20.93 -22.92 5.43
N THR A 133 -20.76 -23.71 4.37
CA THR A 133 -20.34 -25.13 4.47
C THR A 133 -19.02 -25.41 3.76
N TYR A 134 -18.76 -24.75 2.62
CA TYR A 134 -17.62 -25.05 1.77
C TYR A 134 -16.64 -23.89 1.72
N ARG A 135 -15.36 -24.21 1.97
CA ARG A 135 -14.25 -23.27 1.82
C ARG A 135 -13.63 -23.40 0.43
N ARG A 136 -13.12 -22.30 -0.13
CA ARG A 136 -12.53 -22.31 -1.48
C ARG A 136 -11.31 -23.24 -1.68
N ARG A 137 -10.79 -23.87 -0.62
CA ARG A 137 -9.72 -24.89 -0.72
C ARG A 137 -10.18 -26.21 -1.34
N VAL A 138 -11.48 -26.42 -1.56
CA VAL A 138 -12.00 -27.65 -2.19
C VAL A 138 -11.73 -27.60 -3.70
N LYS A 139 -10.89 -28.53 -4.20
CA LYS A 139 -10.43 -28.61 -5.59
C LYS A 139 -11.51 -28.89 -6.65
N ASN A 140 -12.77 -29.07 -6.24
CA ASN A 140 -13.88 -29.51 -7.09
C ASN A 140 -15.03 -28.50 -7.16
N PHE A 141 -14.77 -27.21 -7.32
CA PHE A 141 -15.86 -26.26 -7.57
C PHE A 141 -16.60 -26.55 -8.90
N GLU A 142 -15.95 -27.26 -9.85
CA GLU A 142 -16.56 -27.59 -11.15
C GLU A 142 -17.27 -28.96 -11.21
N VAL A 143 -17.04 -29.89 -10.27
CA VAL A 143 -17.59 -31.27 -10.38
C VAL A 143 -18.91 -31.45 -9.61
N GLU A 144 -19.28 -30.55 -8.70
CA GLU A 144 -20.58 -30.56 -8.02
C GLU A 144 -21.60 -29.58 -8.65
N SER A 145 -21.36 -29.11 -9.88
CA SER A 145 -22.33 -28.27 -10.62
C SER A 145 -23.51 -29.07 -11.21
N LYS A 146 -23.60 -30.38 -10.92
CA LYS A 146 -24.58 -31.31 -11.51
C LYS A 146 -25.66 -31.84 -10.56
N HIS A 147 -25.78 -31.32 -9.34
CA HIS A 147 -26.93 -31.63 -8.48
C HIS A 147 -27.67 -30.33 -8.11
N PRO A 148 -28.91 -30.13 -8.60
CA PRO A 148 -29.71 -29.01 -8.14
C PRO A 148 -30.14 -29.34 -6.71
N LEU A 149 -30.02 -28.37 -5.79
CA LEU A 149 -30.59 -28.35 -4.43
C LEU A 149 -29.73 -28.83 -3.24
N THR A 150 -28.48 -28.35 -3.11
CA THR A 150 -27.85 -28.26 -1.77
C THR A 150 -26.99 -26.99 -1.59
N LEU A 151 -27.56 -26.02 -0.87
CA LEU A 151 -26.88 -24.97 -0.07
C LEU A 151 -26.10 -23.84 -0.79
N HIS A 152 -26.76 -23.07 -1.66
CA HIS A 152 -26.39 -21.68 -1.90
C HIS A 152 -27.16 -20.75 -0.95
N HIS A 153 -26.95 -20.87 0.36
CA HIS A 153 -27.40 -19.81 1.26
C HIS A 153 -26.32 -18.73 1.24
N GLU A 154 -26.38 -17.88 0.22
CA GLU A 154 -25.64 -16.62 0.22
C GLU A 154 -26.19 -15.76 1.36
N VAL A 155 -25.36 -15.51 2.37
CA VAL A 155 -25.76 -14.72 3.53
C VAL A 155 -25.18 -13.32 3.38
N ILE A 156 -26.06 -12.32 3.31
CA ILE A 156 -25.67 -10.92 3.44
C ILE A 156 -25.44 -10.63 4.91
N ARG A 157 -24.25 -10.15 5.25
CA ARG A 157 -23.85 -9.80 6.60
C ARG A 157 -23.51 -8.34 6.68
N LYS A 158 -23.61 -7.78 7.88
CA LYS A 158 -23.32 -6.39 8.18
C LYS A 158 -22.21 -6.29 9.22
N TYR A 159 -21.19 -5.50 8.95
CA TYR A 159 -20.19 -5.07 9.90
C TYR A 159 -20.42 -3.58 10.20
N PRO A 160 -20.85 -3.22 11.43
CA PRO A 160 -21.16 -1.83 11.75
C PRO A 160 -19.89 -0.99 11.80
N TYR A 161 -19.98 0.24 11.29
CA TYR A 161 -18.87 1.17 11.42
C TYR A 161 -18.65 1.52 12.90
N LYS A 162 -17.43 1.29 13.38
CA LYS A 162 -17.00 1.73 14.71
C LYS A 162 -16.40 3.12 14.55
N TYR A 163 -17.14 4.13 14.98
CA TYR A 163 -16.61 5.50 15.09
C TYR A 163 -15.32 5.48 15.94
N PRO A 164 -14.27 6.23 15.54
CA PRO A 164 -13.14 6.51 16.41
C PRO A 164 -13.56 7.33 17.63
#